data_AF-A0A127CR91-F1
#
_entry.id   AF-A0A127CR91-F1
#
_cell.length_a   1.000
_cell.length_b   1.000
_cell.length_c   1.000
_cell.angle_alpha   90.00
_cell.angle_beta   90.00
_cell.angle_gamma   90.00
#
_symmetry.space_group_name_H-M   'P 1'
#
loop_
_entity.id
_entity.type
_entity.pdbx_description
1 polymer ?
#
loop_
_entity_poly.entity_id
_entity_poly.type
_entity_poly.pdbx_seq_one_letter_code
_entity_poly.pdbx_strand_id
1 'polypeptide(L)'
;MRSDPESDAVAYLFENRGRLCAKLFVGKRARPDWHYWFKSPEAREKRIQEGFQDRRRMLASRTRYRPSNAGIEIGHIFVASWGYDQTNVDFWQVTKVIGKSMAEVRPIGSLDASSENEAPLTEHVVPYADHFIGPARRVRISNSGFSPESFIHARLWDGKPCYASHYA
;
A
#
# COMPACT_ATOMS: atom_id res chain seq x y z
N MET A 1 -4.98 33.45 10.24
CA MET A 1 -4.97 31.97 10.32
C MET A 1 -6.14 31.44 9.49
N ARG A 2 -5.94 30.33 8.77
CA ARG A 2 -6.95 29.61 8.02
C ARG A 2 -6.94 28.16 8.50
N SER A 3 -8.10 27.63 8.84
CA SER A 3 -8.25 26.24 9.27
C SER A 3 -9.23 25.56 8.34
N ASP A 4 -8.97 24.30 8.04
CA ASP A 4 -9.88 23.47 7.28
C ASP A 4 -10.69 22.58 8.22
N PRO A 5 -12.02 22.73 8.35
CA PRO A 5 -12.84 21.91 9.24
C PRO A 5 -12.93 20.43 8.79
N GLU A 6 -12.68 20.15 7.51
CA GLU A 6 -12.72 18.80 6.94
C GLU A 6 -11.36 18.07 7.05
N SER A 7 -10.34 18.72 7.62
CA SER A 7 -9.05 18.09 7.91
C SER A 7 -8.46 18.59 9.24
N ASP A 8 -7.30 18.05 9.61
CA ASP A 8 -6.50 18.52 10.74
C ASP A 8 -5.42 19.53 10.32
N ALA A 9 -5.63 20.22 9.20
CA ALA A 9 -4.67 21.16 8.62
C ALA A 9 -5.00 22.62 8.98
N VAL A 10 -3.95 23.37 9.31
CA VAL A 10 -4.04 24.80 9.67
C VAL A 10 -2.93 25.58 8.97
N ALA A 11 -3.32 26.61 8.23
CA ALA A 11 -2.39 27.55 7.59
C ALA A 11 -2.28 28.87 8.36
N TYR A 12 -1.05 29.29 8.61
CA TYR A 12 -0.72 30.61 9.15
C TYR A 12 -0.19 31.49 8.05
N LEU A 13 -0.80 32.66 7.89
CA LEU A 13 -0.41 33.68 6.93
C LEU A 13 0.28 34.78 7.70
N PHE A 14 1.41 35.25 7.21
CA PHE A 14 2.16 36.34 7.80
C PHE A 14 3.00 37.03 6.72
N GLU A 15 3.54 38.18 7.04
CA GLU A 15 4.46 38.89 6.17
C GLU A 15 5.86 38.88 6.77
N ASN A 16 6.87 38.75 5.92
CA ASN A 16 8.26 38.79 6.34
C ASN A 16 9.07 39.60 5.33
N ARG A 17 9.66 40.71 5.78
CA ARG A 17 10.45 41.63 4.92
C ARG A 17 9.70 42.04 3.63
N GLY A 18 8.41 42.38 3.77
CA GLY A 18 7.55 42.75 2.63
C GLY A 18 7.14 41.60 1.71
N ARG A 19 7.46 40.35 2.06
CA ARG A 19 7.03 39.15 1.31
C ARG A 19 5.82 38.51 1.97
N LEU A 20 4.85 38.15 1.15
CA LEU A 20 3.68 37.38 1.57
C LEU A 20 4.12 35.94 1.87
N CYS A 21 3.96 35.48 3.11
CA CYS A 21 4.35 34.14 3.53
C CYS A 21 3.15 33.33 4.03
N ALA A 22 3.27 32.00 3.93
CA ALA A 22 2.39 31.08 4.63
C ALA A 22 3.14 29.83 5.11
N LYS A 23 2.64 29.25 6.20
CA LYS A 23 3.07 27.95 6.74
C LYS A 23 1.85 27.08 6.95
N LEU A 24 1.91 25.82 6.53
CA LEU A 24 0.88 24.81 6.82
C LEU A 24 1.36 23.89 7.93
N PHE A 25 0.48 23.62 8.89
CA PHE A 25 0.66 22.62 9.92
C PHE A 25 -0.40 21.55 9.75
N VAL A 26 -0.03 20.32 10.04
CA VAL A 26 -0.91 19.16 9.93
C VAL A 26 -0.85 18.37 11.24
N GLY A 27 -2.02 18.16 11.85
CA GLY A 27 -2.15 17.46 13.12
C GLY A 27 -1.46 18.20 14.27
N LYS A 28 -0.90 17.44 15.22
CA LYS A 28 -0.26 17.99 16.44
C LYS A 28 1.25 18.22 16.31
N ARG A 29 1.79 18.23 15.08
CA ARG A 29 3.24 18.38 14.87
C ARG A 29 3.67 19.83 15.05
N ALA A 30 4.78 20.04 15.75
CA ALA A 30 5.35 21.37 15.97
C ALA A 30 6.06 21.96 14.73
N ARG A 31 6.51 21.11 13.81
CA ARG A 31 7.11 21.55 12.54
C ARG A 31 6.02 21.73 11.48
N PRO A 32 6.08 22.81 10.68
CA PRO A 32 5.17 22.97 9.56
C PRO A 32 5.45 21.88 8.51
N ASP A 33 4.39 21.42 7.86
CA ASP A 33 4.45 20.52 6.71
C ASP A 33 5.14 21.22 5.52
N TRP A 34 4.82 22.50 5.34
CA TRP A 34 5.54 23.38 4.44
C TRP A 34 5.54 24.84 4.90
N HIS A 35 6.52 25.60 4.42
CA HIS A 35 6.73 27.02 4.73
C HIS A 35 7.27 27.75 3.51
N TYR A 36 6.46 28.61 2.90
CA TYR A 36 6.82 29.29 1.65
C TYR A 36 6.50 30.78 1.67
N TRP A 37 7.17 31.51 0.78
CA TRP A 37 6.83 32.89 0.40
C TRP A 37 6.20 32.90 -0.99
N PHE A 38 5.40 33.92 -1.27
CA PHE A 38 4.56 34.02 -2.46
C PHE A 38 4.68 35.39 -3.09
N LYS A 39 4.55 35.42 -4.42
CA LYS A 39 4.59 36.65 -5.23
C LYS A 39 3.27 37.43 -5.20
N SER A 40 2.15 36.76 -4.92
CA SER A 40 0.84 37.38 -4.84
C SER A 40 -0.04 36.73 -3.77
N PRO A 41 -1.07 37.45 -3.26
CA PRO A 41 -2.04 36.90 -2.33
C PRO A 41 -2.81 35.68 -2.89
N GLU A 42 -3.12 35.69 -4.19
CA GLU A 42 -3.88 34.65 -4.87
C GLU A 42 -3.06 33.36 -4.98
N ALA A 43 -1.77 33.47 -5.31
CA ALA A 43 -0.88 32.30 -5.34
C ALA A 43 -0.74 31.66 -3.95
N ARG A 44 -0.70 32.48 -2.90
CA ARG A 44 -0.69 32.01 -1.50
C ARG A 44 -1.97 31.27 -1.16
N GLU A 45 -3.13 31.85 -1.49
CA GLU A 45 -4.44 31.25 -1.21
C GLU A 45 -4.61 29.93 -1.96
N LYS A 46 -4.26 29.89 -3.26
CA LYS A 46 -4.30 28.66 -4.06
C LYS A 46 -3.47 27.55 -3.43
N ARG A 47 -2.23 27.84 -3.00
CA ARG A 47 -1.36 26.84 -2.37
C ARG A 47 -1.90 26.31 -1.04
N ILE A 48 -2.55 27.17 -0.26
CA ILE A 48 -3.23 26.77 0.99
C ILE A 48 -4.39 25.82 0.69
N GLN A 49 -5.23 26.17 -0.29
CA GLN A 49 -6.35 25.33 -0.70
C GLN A 49 -5.89 23.96 -1.22
N GLU A 50 -4.84 23.92 -2.05
CA GLU A 50 -4.20 22.67 -2.48
C GLU A 50 -3.72 21.85 -1.29
N GLY A 51 -3.04 22.49 -0.31
CA GLY A 51 -2.58 21.81 0.90
C GLY A 51 -3.71 21.19 1.74
N PHE A 52 -4.85 21.88 1.84
CA PHE A 52 -6.05 21.34 2.50
C PHE A 52 -6.65 20.19 1.71
N GLN A 53 -6.81 20.33 0.39
CA GLN A 53 -7.33 19.26 -0.47
C GLN A 53 -6.46 18.01 -0.44
N ASP A 54 -5.14 18.17 -0.50
CA ASP A 54 -4.18 17.07 -0.40
C ASP A 54 -4.31 16.37 0.96
N ARG A 55 -4.48 17.13 2.04
CA ARG A 55 -4.64 16.55 3.38
C ARG A 55 -5.96 15.79 3.50
N ARG A 56 -7.08 16.34 3.01
CA ARG A 56 -8.37 15.64 2.97
C ARG A 56 -8.26 14.33 2.17
N ARG A 57 -7.61 14.37 1.00
CA ARG A 57 -7.36 13.17 0.17
C ARG A 57 -6.55 12.12 0.93
N MET A 58 -5.53 12.53 1.67
CA MET A 58 -4.71 11.64 2.50
C MET A 58 -5.47 11.06 3.70
N LEU A 59 -6.33 11.83 4.37
CA LEU A 59 -7.19 11.31 5.44
C LEU A 59 -8.24 10.32 4.91
N ALA A 60 -8.83 10.62 3.76
CA ALA A 60 -9.75 9.70 3.07
C ALA A 60 -9.04 8.40 2.63
N SER A 61 -7.82 8.48 2.08
CA SER A 61 -7.05 7.28 1.73
C SER A 61 -6.66 6.46 2.95
N ARG A 62 -6.28 7.08 4.07
CA ARG A 62 -6.04 6.37 5.35
C ARG A 62 -7.29 5.71 5.92
N THR A 63 -8.48 6.26 5.66
CA THR A 63 -9.73 5.63 6.07
C THR A 63 -10.05 4.40 5.22
N ARG A 64 -9.69 4.42 3.92
CA ARG A 64 -9.75 3.27 3.02
C ARG A 64 -8.70 2.20 3.35
N TYR A 65 -7.48 2.62 3.72
CA TYR A 65 -6.43 1.73 4.23
C TYR A 65 -6.54 1.59 5.74
N ARG A 66 -7.54 0.82 6.19
CA ARG A 66 -7.58 0.31 7.55
C ARG A 66 -7.07 -1.13 7.52
N PRO A 67 -6.00 -1.46 8.27
CA PRO A 67 -5.58 -2.83 8.42
C PRO A 67 -6.71 -3.60 9.10
N SER A 68 -7.43 -4.37 8.30
CA SER A 68 -8.56 -5.20 8.68
C SER A 68 -8.39 -6.53 7.97
N ASN A 69 -8.66 -7.60 8.69
CA ASN A 69 -8.84 -8.93 8.13
C ASN A 69 -10.31 -9.20 7.77
N ALA A 70 -11.15 -8.16 7.67
CA ALA A 70 -12.55 -8.32 7.28
C ALA A 70 -12.62 -8.99 5.90
N GLY A 71 -13.26 -10.16 5.84
CA GLY A 71 -13.33 -10.98 4.62
C GLY A 71 -12.11 -11.87 4.36
N ILE A 72 -11.17 -11.98 5.31
CA ILE A 72 -10.05 -12.94 5.22
C ILE A 72 -10.35 -14.14 6.11
N GLU A 73 -10.33 -15.32 5.51
CA GLU A 73 -10.64 -16.59 6.17
C GLU A 73 -9.42 -17.52 6.12
N ILE A 74 -9.46 -18.57 6.95
CA ILE A 74 -8.48 -19.66 6.89
C ILE A 74 -8.61 -20.32 5.52
N GLY A 75 -7.47 -20.60 4.88
CA GLY A 75 -7.42 -21.17 3.53
C GLY A 75 -7.33 -20.14 2.41
N HIS A 76 -7.56 -18.84 2.66
CA HIS A 76 -7.29 -17.81 1.67
C HIS A 76 -5.81 -17.79 1.27
N ILE A 77 -5.57 -17.52 -0.01
CA ILE A 77 -4.24 -17.52 -0.60
C ILE A 77 -3.89 -16.11 -1.03
N PHE A 78 -2.70 -15.68 -0.65
CA PHE A 78 -2.07 -14.46 -1.11
C PHE A 78 -0.99 -14.79 -2.12
N VAL A 79 -0.85 -13.92 -3.11
CA VAL A 79 0.18 -14.01 -4.15
C VAL A 79 0.96 -12.71 -4.21
N ALA A 80 2.28 -12.82 -4.37
CA ALA A 80 3.12 -11.70 -4.75
C ALA A 80 3.90 -12.06 -6.01
N SER A 81 4.01 -11.09 -6.90
CA SER A 81 4.89 -11.17 -8.06
C SER A 81 5.97 -10.10 -7.91
N TRP A 82 7.22 -10.50 -8.03
CA TRP A 82 8.37 -9.63 -7.79
C TRP A 82 9.56 -10.08 -8.62
N GLY A 83 10.54 -9.18 -8.73
CA GLY A 83 11.83 -9.47 -9.34
C GLY A 83 12.30 -8.31 -10.19
N TYR A 84 13.58 -8.34 -10.50
CA TYR A 84 14.25 -7.24 -11.19
C TYR A 84 14.40 -7.57 -12.67
N ASP A 85 15.11 -8.66 -12.97
CA ASP A 85 15.30 -9.19 -14.32
C ASP A 85 14.35 -10.36 -14.66
N GLN A 86 13.71 -10.95 -13.65
CA GLN A 86 12.76 -12.06 -13.77
C GLN A 86 11.48 -11.77 -13.00
N THR A 87 10.39 -12.46 -13.34
CA THR A 87 9.14 -12.44 -12.59
C THR A 87 9.03 -13.71 -11.74
N ASN A 88 9.35 -13.58 -10.46
CA ASN A 88 9.11 -14.61 -9.45
C ASN A 88 7.69 -14.46 -8.89
N VAL A 89 7.05 -15.59 -8.61
CA VAL A 89 5.72 -15.63 -8.01
C VAL A 89 5.76 -16.48 -6.75
N ASP A 90 5.43 -15.86 -5.63
CA ASP A 90 5.35 -16.53 -4.34
C ASP A 90 3.90 -16.55 -3.84
N PHE A 91 3.53 -17.66 -3.19
CA PHE A 91 2.20 -17.87 -2.64
C PHE A 91 2.25 -18.11 -1.12
N TRP A 92 1.25 -17.60 -0.41
CA TRP A 92 1.06 -17.84 1.03
C TRP A 92 -0.39 -18.16 1.35
N GLN A 93 -0.62 -19.20 2.14
CA GLN A 93 -1.96 -19.56 2.62
C GLN A 93 -2.16 -19.12 4.07
N VAL A 94 -3.34 -18.58 4.37
CA VAL A 94 -3.75 -18.23 5.74
C VAL A 94 -4.04 -19.50 6.53
N THR A 95 -3.29 -19.74 7.59
CA THR A 95 -3.51 -20.87 8.50
C THR A 95 -4.33 -20.48 9.73
N LYS A 96 -4.30 -19.20 10.12
CA LYS A 96 -5.02 -18.71 11.30
C LYS A 96 -5.33 -17.23 11.20
N VAL A 97 -6.53 -16.83 11.58
CA VAL A 97 -6.91 -15.41 11.72
C VAL A 97 -6.75 -14.99 13.18
N ILE A 98 -6.07 -13.87 13.44
CA ILE A 98 -5.72 -13.42 14.80
C ILE A 98 -6.22 -11.98 15.03
N GLY A 99 -7.26 -11.84 15.84
CA GLY A 99 -7.83 -10.53 16.16
C GLY A 99 -8.42 -9.84 14.92
N LYS A 100 -8.24 -8.52 14.79
CA LYS A 100 -8.88 -7.71 13.73
C LYS A 100 -7.96 -7.36 12.56
N SER A 101 -6.65 -7.55 12.69
CA SER A 101 -5.66 -7.07 11.70
C SER A 101 -4.46 -7.97 11.54
N MET A 102 -4.39 -9.09 12.26
CA MET A 102 -3.28 -10.04 12.16
C MET A 102 -3.80 -11.37 11.64
N ALA A 103 -2.93 -12.09 10.95
CA ALA A 103 -3.13 -13.48 10.63
C ALA A 103 -1.79 -14.21 10.67
N GLU A 104 -1.87 -15.53 10.73
CA GLU A 104 -0.75 -16.41 10.47
C GLU A 104 -0.86 -16.92 9.04
N VAL A 105 0.23 -16.82 8.30
CA VAL A 105 0.35 -17.28 6.93
C VAL A 105 1.54 -18.23 6.81
N ARG A 106 1.45 -19.19 5.89
CA ARG A 106 2.54 -20.10 5.55
C ARG A 106 2.83 -20.02 4.06
N PRO A 107 4.10 -20.00 3.64
CA PRO A 107 4.42 -20.11 2.22
C PRO A 107 4.00 -21.49 1.70
N ILE A 108 3.42 -21.50 0.52
CA ILE A 108 3.00 -22.72 -0.17
C ILE A 108 3.70 -22.82 -1.53
N GLY A 109 3.84 -24.05 -2.03
CA GLY A 109 4.40 -24.28 -3.36
C GLY A 109 3.46 -23.79 -4.48
N SER A 110 3.97 -23.79 -5.69
CA SER A 110 3.22 -23.57 -6.92
C SER A 110 3.07 -24.86 -7.73
N LEU A 111 2.04 -24.91 -8.56
CA LEU A 111 1.86 -25.89 -9.62
C LEU A 111 1.98 -25.18 -10.97
N ASP A 112 2.56 -25.89 -11.94
CA ASP A 112 2.57 -25.47 -13.32
C ASP A 112 1.15 -25.52 -13.90
N ALA A 113 0.73 -24.42 -14.51
CA ALA A 113 -0.54 -24.24 -15.21
C ALA A 113 -0.32 -23.74 -16.65
N SER A 114 0.89 -23.90 -17.17
CA SER A 114 1.28 -23.46 -18.51
C SER A 114 0.60 -24.30 -19.58
N SER A 115 0.26 -23.67 -20.71
CA SER A 115 -0.25 -24.41 -21.88
C SER A 115 0.90 -25.00 -22.71
N GLU A 116 0.64 -26.08 -23.46
CA GLU A 116 1.63 -26.73 -24.34
C GLU A 116 2.20 -25.80 -25.44
N ASN A 117 1.60 -24.62 -25.67
CA ASN A 117 1.99 -23.64 -26.68
C ASN A 117 2.70 -22.39 -26.09
N GLU A 118 3.14 -22.43 -24.84
CA GLU A 118 3.86 -21.29 -24.24
C GLU A 118 5.27 -21.11 -24.83
N ALA A 119 5.70 -19.85 -24.86
CA ALA A 119 7.04 -19.52 -25.33
C ALA A 119 8.08 -20.17 -24.40
N PRO A 120 9.26 -20.56 -24.92
CA PRO A 120 10.32 -21.04 -24.05
C PRO A 120 10.61 -19.98 -22.99
N LEU A 121 10.76 -20.42 -21.73
CA LEU A 121 11.12 -19.59 -20.56
C LEU A 121 10.00 -18.73 -19.97
N THR A 122 8.77 -18.88 -20.45
CA THR A 122 7.57 -18.32 -19.81
C THR A 122 6.76 -19.44 -19.21
N GLU A 123 6.25 -19.25 -17.99
CA GLU A 123 5.34 -20.19 -17.37
C GLU A 123 4.19 -19.45 -16.69
N HIS A 124 3.08 -20.16 -16.51
CA HIS A 124 1.99 -19.73 -15.65
C HIS A 124 1.90 -20.68 -14.45
N VAL A 125 1.81 -20.11 -13.25
CA VAL A 125 1.75 -20.87 -12.01
C VAL A 125 0.48 -20.58 -11.22
N VAL A 126 -0.04 -21.62 -10.57
CA VAL A 126 -1.16 -21.54 -9.63
C VAL A 126 -0.71 -22.02 -8.25
N PRO A 127 -1.34 -21.59 -7.15
CA PRO A 127 -0.94 -22.03 -5.83
C PRO A 127 -1.25 -23.52 -5.60
N TYR A 128 -0.31 -24.22 -4.97
CA TYR A 128 -0.54 -25.57 -4.44
C TYR A 128 -1.07 -25.47 -3.01
N ALA A 129 -2.40 -25.37 -2.87
CA ALA A 129 -3.05 -25.30 -1.56
C ALA A 129 -2.62 -26.45 -0.63
N ASP A 130 -2.43 -26.12 0.65
CA ASP A 130 -1.97 -27.01 1.72
C ASP A 130 -0.55 -27.61 1.54
N HIS A 131 0.14 -27.33 0.44
CA HIS A 131 1.54 -27.74 0.23
C HIS A 131 2.52 -26.74 0.85
N PHE A 132 2.65 -26.79 2.18
CA PHE A 132 3.51 -25.86 2.91
C PHE A 132 5.00 -26.13 2.71
N ILE A 133 5.72 -25.16 2.16
CA ILE A 133 7.16 -25.23 1.88
C ILE A 133 8.04 -24.51 2.92
N GLY A 134 7.41 -23.97 3.97
CA GLY A 134 8.13 -23.20 4.98
C GLY A 134 7.37 -22.95 6.28
N PRO A 135 7.98 -22.20 7.21
CA PRO A 135 7.44 -21.96 8.53
C PRO A 135 6.27 -20.97 8.51
N ALA A 136 5.44 -21.04 9.54
CA ALA A 136 4.38 -20.07 9.77
C ALA A 136 4.92 -18.72 10.23
N ARG A 137 4.35 -17.64 9.70
CA ARG A 137 4.70 -16.26 10.06
C ARG A 137 3.44 -15.46 10.36
N ARG A 138 3.51 -14.65 11.42
CA ARG A 138 2.46 -13.69 11.76
C ARG A 138 2.66 -12.42 10.93
N VAL A 139 1.62 -12.01 10.22
CA VAL A 139 1.62 -10.84 9.35
C VAL A 139 0.44 -9.93 9.68
N ARG A 140 0.63 -8.63 9.44
CA ARG A 140 -0.46 -7.65 9.53
C ARG A 140 -1.15 -7.57 8.19
N ILE A 141 -2.43 -7.91 8.16
CA ILE A 141 -3.23 -7.91 6.94
C ILE A 141 -4.06 -6.63 6.86
N SER A 142 -4.20 -6.13 5.63
CA SER A 142 -5.12 -5.07 5.25
C SER A 142 -6.02 -5.55 4.11
N ASN A 143 -7.07 -4.78 3.79
CA ASN A 143 -7.94 -5.08 2.66
C ASN A 143 -7.20 -5.20 1.31
N SER A 144 -6.01 -4.61 1.20
CA SER A 144 -5.17 -4.68 0.00
C SER A 144 -4.23 -5.89 -0.01
N GLY A 145 -4.07 -6.57 1.14
CA GLY A 145 -3.12 -7.66 1.34
C GLY A 145 -2.11 -7.40 2.45
N PHE A 146 -0.91 -7.95 2.33
CA PHE A 146 0.18 -7.77 3.30
C PHE A 146 1.56 -7.73 2.61
N SER A 147 2.56 -7.19 3.30
CA SER A 147 3.94 -7.16 2.82
C SER A 147 4.79 -8.19 3.57
N PRO A 148 5.20 -9.31 2.94
CA PRO A 148 6.15 -10.24 3.55
C PRO A 148 7.53 -9.59 3.74
N GLU A 149 7.96 -8.76 2.78
CA GLU A 149 9.24 -8.05 2.79
C GLU A 149 9.05 -6.59 2.37
N SER A 150 10.07 -5.74 2.55
CA SER A 150 9.97 -4.29 2.31
C SER A 150 9.67 -3.93 0.85
N PHE A 151 10.03 -4.80 -0.10
CA PHE A 151 9.86 -4.61 -1.54
C PHE A 151 8.79 -5.54 -2.15
N ILE A 152 8.16 -6.39 -1.35
CA ILE A 152 7.17 -7.36 -1.82
C ILE A 152 5.81 -7.00 -1.24
N HIS A 153 4.79 -6.94 -2.10
CA HIS A 153 3.41 -6.77 -1.67
C HIS A 153 2.57 -7.96 -2.14
N ALA A 154 2.12 -8.79 -1.21
CA ALA A 154 1.23 -9.91 -1.47
C ALA A 154 -0.22 -9.45 -1.44
N ARG A 155 -0.97 -9.75 -2.49
CA ARG A 155 -2.41 -9.45 -2.65
C ARG A 155 -3.23 -10.74 -2.59
N LEU A 156 -4.52 -10.64 -2.26
CA LEU A 156 -5.39 -11.82 -2.29
C LEU A 156 -5.43 -12.38 -3.72
N TRP A 157 -5.22 -13.68 -3.86
CA TRP A 157 -5.24 -14.36 -5.14
C TRP A 157 -6.65 -14.36 -5.73
N ASP A 158 -6.77 -14.08 -7.03
CA ASP A 158 -8.04 -13.91 -7.74
C ASP A 158 -8.51 -15.19 -8.44
N GLY A 159 -7.84 -16.32 -8.21
CA GLY A 159 -8.17 -17.61 -8.81
C GLY A 159 -7.56 -17.83 -10.19
N LYS A 160 -6.76 -16.88 -10.71
CA LYS A 160 -6.18 -16.98 -12.06
C LYS A 160 -4.71 -17.39 -12.03
N PRO A 161 -4.21 -18.11 -13.05
CA PRO A 161 -2.79 -18.37 -13.19
C PRO A 161 -1.96 -17.08 -13.21
N CYS A 162 -0.80 -17.11 -12.56
CA CYS A 162 0.11 -15.98 -12.43
C CYS A 162 1.34 -16.21 -13.32
N TYR A 163 1.72 -15.20 -14.09
CA TYR A 163 2.88 -15.26 -14.97
C TYR A 163 4.19 -15.28 -14.17
N ALA A 164 5.08 -16.22 -14.50
CA ALA A 164 6.45 -16.28 -14.04
C ALA A 164 7.41 -16.47 -15.23
N SER A 165 8.67 -16.09 -15.07
CA SER A 165 9.65 -16.12 -16.17
C SER A 165 11.04 -16.57 -15.70
N HIS A 166 11.69 -17.42 -16.48
CA HIS A 166 13.01 -18.00 -16.18
C HIS A 166 14.11 -17.55 -17.17
N TYR A 167 15.37 -17.82 -16.86
CA TYR A 167 16.50 -17.61 -17.79
C TYR A 167 16.64 -18.79 -18.76
N ALA A 168 17.20 -18.49 -19.94
CA ALA A 168 17.58 -19.45 -20.98
C ALA A 168 18.80 -20.29 -20.59
#